data_AF-A0A835HPT7-F1
#
_entry.id   AF-A0A835HPT7-F1
#
_cell.length_a   1.000
_cell.length_b   1.000
_cell.length_c   1.000
_cell.angle_alpha   90.00
_cell.angle_beta   90.00
_cell.angle_gamma   90.00
#
_symmetry.space_group_name_H-M   'P 1'
#
loop_
_entity.id
_entity.type
_entity.pdbx_description
1 polymer ?
#
loop_
_entity_poly.entity_id
_entity_poly.type
_entity_poly.pdbx_seq_one_letter_code
_entity_poly.pdbx_strand_id
1 'polypeptide(L)'
;GFHSSFRATHGGLSLNIDVSTTMIIQPGPVVDFLIANQNVRDPYGIDWAKAKRTLKNLRIKASPSNTEYKITGLSELTCNQQL
;
A
#
# COMPACT_ATOMS: atom_id res chain seq x y z
N GLY A 1 -0.56 16.59 -2.53
CA GLY A 1 0.78 17.05 -2.11
C GLY A 1 1.40 17.84 -3.24
N PHE A 2 2.65 18.28 -3.06
CA PHE A 2 3.42 18.94 -4.12
C PHE A 2 4.74 18.22 -4.29
N HIS A 3 5.15 17.98 -5.53
CA HIS A 3 6.53 17.63 -5.84
C HIS A 3 7.33 18.93 -5.98
N SER A 4 8.36 19.12 -5.16
CA SER A 4 9.23 20.30 -5.20
C SER A 4 10.69 19.91 -5.37
N SER A 5 11.38 20.47 -6.37
CA SER A 5 12.81 20.23 -6.60
C SER A 5 13.53 21.44 -7.19
N PHE A 6 14.81 21.61 -6.87
CA PHE A 6 15.64 22.66 -7.47
C PHE A 6 16.32 22.17 -8.76
N ARG A 7 16.37 23.03 -9.78
CA ARG A 7 17.08 22.79 -11.05
C ARG A 7 17.99 23.96 -11.39
N ALA A 8 19.26 23.66 -11.67
CA ALA A 8 20.20 24.65 -12.18
C ALA A 8 19.82 25.12 -13.59
N THR A 9 19.98 26.41 -13.84
CA THR A 9 19.73 27.10 -15.11
C THR A 9 20.94 27.97 -15.45
N HIS A 10 21.05 28.43 -16.70
CA HIS A 10 22.15 29.31 -17.13
C HIS A 10 22.29 30.60 -16.30
N GLY A 11 21.21 31.05 -15.63
CA GLY A 11 21.19 32.29 -14.84
C GLY A 11 21.08 32.08 -13.31
N GLY A 12 21.18 30.84 -12.81
CA GLY A 12 21.04 30.54 -11.38
C GLY A 12 20.21 29.30 -11.09
N LEU A 13 19.46 29.29 -10.00
CA LEU A 13 18.62 28.17 -9.57
C LEU A 13 17.14 28.46 -9.79
N SER A 14 16.40 27.46 -10.25
CA SER A 14 14.94 27.48 -10.37
C SER A 14 14.32 26.45 -9.44
N LEU A 15 13.14 26.76 -8.90
CA LEU A 15 12.33 25.83 -8.10
C LEU A 15 11.19 25.29 -8.98
N ASN A 16 11.19 23.99 -9.23
CA ASN A 16 10.12 23.29 -9.90
C ASN A 16 9.06 22.85 -8.88
N ILE A 17 7.78 23.20 -9.11
CA ILE A 17 6.66 22.81 -8.25
C ILE A 17 5.54 22.22 -9.13
N ASP A 18 5.24 20.95 -8.91
CA ASP A 18 4.14 20.26 -9.59
C ASP A 18 3.11 19.73 -8.56
N VAL A 19 1.83 19.74 -8.94
CA VAL A 19 0.75 19.15 -8.13
C VAL A 19 0.86 17.63 -8.17
N SER A 20 0.84 16.99 -7.01
CA SER A 20 0.85 15.51 -6.91
C SER A 20 -0.33 15.00 -6.10
N THR A 21 -0.95 13.92 -6.58
CA THR A 21 -1.96 13.19 -5.82
C THR A 21 -1.28 12.11 -5.00
N THR A 22 -1.47 12.11 -3.68
CA THR A 22 -0.98 11.04 -2.80
C THR A 22 -2.17 10.19 -2.35
N MET A 23 -2.08 8.88 -2.49
CA MET A 23 -3.06 7.97 -1.90
C MET A 23 -2.70 7.78 -0.42
N ILE A 24 -3.63 8.13 0.47
CA ILE A 24 -3.47 7.91 1.92
C ILE A 24 -4.25 6.65 2.28
N ILE A 25 -3.54 5.65 2.80
CA ILE A 25 -4.15 4.42 3.31
C ILE A 25 -4.32 4.59 4.81
N GLN A 26 -5.53 4.32 5.31
CA GLN A 26 -5.77 4.30 6.74
C GLN A 26 -4.99 3.13 7.38
N PRO A 27 -4.12 3.39 8.37
CA PRO A 27 -3.44 2.32 9.10
C PRO A 27 -4.45 1.43 9.82
N GLY A 28 -4.22 0.12 9.78
CA GLY A 28 -5.08 -0.85 10.45
C GLY A 28 -4.76 -2.28 10.02
N PRO A 29 -5.51 -3.26 10.55
CA PRO A 29 -5.41 -4.64 10.11
C PRO A 29 -5.64 -4.77 8.60
N VAL A 30 -4.85 -5.61 7.94
CA VAL A 30 -4.94 -5.83 6.49
C VAL A 30 -6.33 -6.33 6.08
N VAL A 31 -6.97 -7.14 6.93
CA VAL A 31 -8.32 -7.66 6.67
C VAL A 31 -9.36 -6.54 6.65
N ASP A 32 -9.33 -5.61 7.60
CA ASP A 32 -10.27 -4.49 7.68
C ASP A 32 -10.10 -3.54 6.48
N PHE A 33 -8.85 -3.29 6.08
CA PHE A 33 -8.55 -2.54 4.87
C PHE A 33 -9.17 -3.19 3.62
N LEU A 34 -9.08 -4.52 3.48
CA LEU A 34 -9.68 -5.23 2.34
C LEU A 34 -11.21 -5.20 2.38
N ILE A 35 -11.81 -5.34 3.55
CA ILE A 35 -13.26 -5.25 3.75
C ILE A 35 -13.77 -3.87 3.28
N ALA A 36 -13.14 -2.81 3.76
CA ALA A 36 -13.50 -1.44 3.39
C ALA A 36 -13.23 -1.14 1.90
N ASN A 37 -12.07 -1.55 1.37
CA ASN A 37 -11.69 -1.31 -0.02
C ASN A 37 -12.58 -2.05 -1.03
N GLN A 38 -13.14 -3.21 -0.64
CA GLN A 38 -14.04 -3.98 -1.50
C GLN A 38 -15.52 -3.74 -1.19
N ASN A 39 -15.84 -2.94 -0.16
CA ASN A 39 -17.20 -2.67 0.29
C ASN A 39 -17.99 -3.97 0.59
N VAL A 40 -17.34 -4.92 1.28
CA VAL A 40 -17.95 -6.18 1.74
C VAL A 40 -18.26 -6.10 3.23
N ARG A 41 -19.12 -6.99 3.74
CA ARG A 41 -19.52 -6.97 5.16
C ARG A 41 -18.56 -7.75 6.07
N ASP A 42 -17.92 -8.77 5.53
CA ASP A 42 -17.14 -9.73 6.30
C ASP A 42 -16.01 -10.33 5.45
N PRO A 43 -15.01 -11.00 6.07
CA PRO A 43 -13.87 -11.57 5.36
C PRO A 43 -14.22 -12.64 4.31
N TYR A 44 -15.36 -13.32 4.43
CA TYR A 44 -15.77 -14.37 3.48
C TYR A 44 -16.24 -13.79 2.15
N GLY A 45 -16.61 -12.51 2.12
CA GLY A 45 -16.94 -11.78 0.89
C GLY A 45 -15.73 -11.27 0.11
N ILE A 46 -14.50 -11.40 0.62
CA ILE A 46 -13.30 -10.85 -0.03
C ILE A 46 -13.00 -11.61 -1.32
N ASP A 47 -12.93 -10.87 -2.44
CA ASP A 47 -12.30 -11.37 -3.66
C ASP A 47 -10.77 -11.34 -3.47
N TRP A 48 -10.19 -12.52 -3.27
CA TRP A 48 -8.75 -12.69 -3.05
C TRP A 48 -7.90 -12.42 -4.31
N ALA A 49 -8.47 -12.59 -5.51
CA ALA A 49 -7.79 -12.23 -6.75
C ALA A 49 -7.65 -10.70 -6.88
N LYS A 50 -8.68 -9.95 -6.48
CA LYS A 50 -8.61 -8.48 -6.36
C LYS A 50 -7.69 -8.06 -5.22
N ALA A 51 -7.78 -8.71 -4.05
CA ALA A 51 -6.93 -8.42 -2.90
C ALA A 51 -5.43 -8.56 -3.23
N LYS A 52 -5.03 -9.62 -3.94
CA LYS A 52 -3.63 -9.84 -4.38
C LYS A 52 -3.08 -8.65 -5.19
N ARG A 53 -3.92 -8.02 -6.01
CA ARG A 53 -3.56 -6.83 -6.80
C ARG A 53 -3.50 -5.57 -5.95
N THR A 54 -4.50 -5.36 -5.09
CA THR A 54 -4.57 -4.19 -4.20
C THR A 54 -3.42 -4.14 -3.21
N LEU A 55 -3.02 -5.28 -2.63
CA LEU A 55 -1.98 -5.34 -1.62
C LEU A 55 -0.56 -5.23 -2.18
N LYS A 56 -0.38 -5.45 -3.49
CA LYS A 56 0.94 -5.47 -4.11
C LYS A 56 1.65 -4.13 -3.91
N ASN A 57 2.89 -4.18 -3.44
CA ASN A 57 3.74 -3.04 -3.10
C ASN A 57 3.36 -2.24 -1.84
N LEU A 58 2.29 -2.60 -1.12
CA LEU A 58 2.03 -1.99 0.18
C LEU A 58 3.03 -2.50 1.22
N ARG A 59 3.29 -1.67 2.24
CA ARG A 59 4.09 -2.06 3.41
C ARG A 59 3.15 -2.40 4.54
N ILE A 60 3.46 -3.49 5.24
CA ILE A 60 2.76 -3.92 6.45
C ILE A 60 3.74 -4.01 7.60
N LYS A 61 3.20 -3.92 8.81
CA LYS A 61 3.95 -4.12 10.04
C LYS A 61 3.48 -5.42 10.69
N ALA A 62 4.38 -6.39 10.84
CA ALA A 62 4.07 -7.66 11.50
C ALA A 62 4.05 -7.47 13.03
N SER A 63 3.08 -8.09 13.70
CA SER A 63 2.99 -8.14 15.16
C SER A 63 3.35 -9.55 15.63
N PRO A 64 4.09 -9.73 16.75
CA PRO A 64 4.56 -8.71 17.70
C PRO A 64 5.91 -8.06 17.35
N SER A 65 6.62 -8.54 16.32
CA SER A 65 7.99 -8.11 16.01
C SER A 65 8.13 -6.65 15.59
N ASN A 66 7.03 -5.99 15.25
CA ASN A 66 6.98 -4.62 14.73
C ASN A 66 7.82 -4.42 13.46
N THR A 67 8.22 -5.49 12.79
CA THR A 67 9.03 -5.45 11.57
C THR A 67 8.17 -5.10 10.37
N GLU A 68 8.68 -4.20 9.52
CA GLU A 68 8.00 -3.83 8.28
C GLU A 68 8.42 -4.72 7.12
N TYR A 69 7.44 -5.13 6.32
CA TYR A 69 7.65 -5.91 5.11
C TYR A 69 6.88 -5.28 3.95
N LYS A 70 7.46 -5.36 2.74
CA LYS A 70 6.75 -5.03 1.50
C LYS A 70 6.05 -6.28 1.00
N ILE A 71 4.75 -6.19 0.72
CA ILE A 71 3.98 -7.28 0.13
C ILE A 71 4.38 -7.44 -1.33
N THR A 72 4.89 -8.62 -1.68
CA THR A 72 5.23 -9.03 -3.05
C THR A 72 4.13 -9.86 -3.72
N GLY A 73 3.34 -10.57 -2.91
CA GLY A 73 2.22 -11.41 -3.36
C GLY A 73 1.50 -12.07 -2.19
N LEU A 74 0.55 -12.93 -2.52
CA LEU A 74 -0.15 -13.83 -1.59
C LEU A 74 0.15 -15.28 -1.98
N SER A 75 0.20 -16.15 -0.98
CA SER A 75 0.33 -17.60 -1.16
C SER A 75 -0.94 -18.19 -1.78
N GLU A 76 -0.77 -19.30 -2.51
CA GLU A 76 -1.92 -20.05 -3.06
C GLU A 76 -2.58 -20.95 -2.00
N LEU A 77 -1.80 -21.37 -0.99
CA LEU A 77 -2.29 -22.18 0.14
C LEU A 77 -2.70 -21.31 1.32
N THR A 78 -3.68 -21.80 2.07
CA THR A 78 -4.10 -21.20 3.35
C THR A 78 -3.02 -21.37 4.41
N CYS A 79 -3.01 -20.49 5.42
CA CYS A 79 -1.99 -20.46 6.47
C CYS A 79 -1.78 -21.83 7.15
N ASN A 80 -2.85 -22.57 7.43
CA ASN A 80 -2.78 -23.91 8.05
C ASN A 80 -2.25 -25.02 7.13
N GLN A 81 -2.09 -24.75 5.84
CA GLN A 81 -1.55 -25.66 4.84
C GLN A 81 -0.12 -25.26 4.40
N GLN A 82 0.42 -24.19 4.99
CA GLN A 82 1.80 -23.77 4.78
C GLN A 82 2.73 -24.64 5.65
N LEU A 83 3.85 -25.06 5.06
CA LEU A 83 4.85 -25.97 5.64
C LEU A 83 5.55 -25.39 6.87
#